data_AF-A0A7C5YFS5-F1
#
_entry.id   AF-A0A7C5YFS5-F1
#
_cell.length_a   1.000
_cell.length_b   1.000
_cell.length_c   1.000
_cell.angle_alpha   90.00
_cell.angle_beta   90.00
_cell.angle_gamma   90.00
#
_symmetry.space_group_name_H-M   'P 1'
#
loop_
_entity.id
_entity.type
_entity.pdbx_description
1 polymer ?
#
loop_
_entity_poly.entity_id
_entity_poly.type
_entity_poly.pdbx_seq_one_letter_code
_entity_poly.pdbx_strand_id
1 'polypeptide(L)'
;GSSYGTHENYLLLRSIPFEAVAEAFIPFLCTRIIFTGAGKVGSELACYKGREKVRYQLSQRAEHFDSVVGADTQFHRPILNTRDEPHADEHKYRRLHIIAGDANMSQYATALKVGTTAVVVEMLENGWRAPKWLQLANPVKAFHEISMDEEMRWIVELDDGKRMSAIDIQRLYLEAAQKMFPKADGDLKWVLGEWEYVLDMLESNPLGLSDRLDWVAKLQLIEMFKETEGADCDKLKAIDLAYHNVDLNEGLYYALEAKGMTKRIVNDEEIEHAIFHPPTDTRALIRGWLVTHSSSLLKSISWCTANLLVDGKRLKIDMRSLVGADGLPIIEELLNGEFVLERLLKVLPTG
;
A
#
# COMPACT_ATOMS: atom_id res chain seq x y z
N GLY A 1 -1.73 22.99 3.18
CA GLY A 1 -2.42 21.71 2.99
C GLY A 1 -2.12 20.76 4.13
N SER A 2 -3.14 20.35 4.89
CA SER A 2 -3.06 19.18 5.76
C SER A 2 -2.82 17.92 4.92
N SER A 3 -2.24 16.86 5.51
CA SER A 3 -2.00 15.59 4.82
C SER A 3 -2.41 14.42 5.70
N TYR A 4 -3.22 13.52 5.13
CA TYR A 4 -3.67 12.26 5.73
C TYR A 4 -3.04 11.09 4.96
N GLY A 5 -2.82 9.96 5.62
CA GLY A 5 -2.07 8.83 5.05
C GLY A 5 -2.93 7.60 4.82
N THR A 6 -2.64 6.88 3.73
CA THR A 6 -3.04 5.48 3.54
C THR A 6 -1.86 4.62 3.93
N HIS A 7 -2.04 3.76 4.92
CA HIS A 7 -0.96 2.98 5.50
C HIS A 7 -1.04 1.53 5.06
N GLU A 8 0.08 1.01 4.57
CA GLU A 8 0.23 -0.40 4.25
C GLU A 8 0.93 -1.11 5.41
N ASN A 9 0.58 -2.39 5.63
CA ASN A 9 1.09 -3.18 6.74
C ASN A 9 1.47 -4.57 6.25
N TYR A 10 2.76 -4.89 6.35
CA TYR A 10 3.28 -6.19 5.95
C TYR A 10 3.84 -6.92 7.17
N LEU A 11 3.48 -8.19 7.34
CA LEU A 11 4.14 -9.06 8.29
C LEU A 11 5.55 -9.34 7.76
N LEU A 12 6.55 -9.27 8.63
CA LEU A 12 7.95 -9.51 8.28
C LEU A 12 8.62 -10.34 9.37
N LEU A 13 9.46 -11.29 8.99
CA LEU A 13 10.27 -12.03 9.96
C LEU A 13 11.20 -11.13 10.77
N ARG A 14 11.16 -11.29 12.11
CA ARG A 14 11.97 -10.52 13.07
C ARG A 14 13.47 -10.78 12.92
N SER A 15 13.84 -11.94 12.38
CA SER A 15 15.22 -12.34 12.11
C SER A 15 15.91 -11.50 11.04
N ILE A 16 15.15 -10.74 10.23
CA ILE A 16 15.70 -9.86 9.21
C ILE A 16 16.19 -8.57 9.89
N PRO A 17 17.49 -8.23 9.78
CA PRO A 17 18.02 -6.99 10.32
C PRO A 17 17.31 -5.77 9.73
N PHE A 18 17.00 -4.78 10.56
CA PHE A 18 16.27 -3.60 10.09
C PHE A 18 17.08 -2.79 9.06
N GLU A 19 18.41 -2.86 9.11
CA GLU A 19 19.31 -2.27 8.13
C GLU A 19 19.05 -2.85 6.72
N ALA A 20 18.87 -4.17 6.61
CA ALA A 20 18.55 -4.80 5.33
C ALA A 20 17.16 -4.39 4.81
N VAL A 21 16.21 -4.15 5.73
CA VAL A 21 14.89 -3.60 5.38
C VAL A 21 15.05 -2.17 4.86
N ALA A 22 15.84 -1.33 5.52
CA ALA A 22 16.08 0.04 5.10
C ALA A 22 16.76 0.12 3.73
N GLU A 23 17.83 -0.65 3.52
CA GLU A 23 18.58 -0.72 2.26
C GLU A 23 17.69 -1.14 1.08
N ALA A 24 16.71 -2.03 1.32
CA ALA A 24 15.77 -2.50 0.29
C ALA A 24 14.55 -1.59 0.09
N PHE A 25 13.97 -1.04 1.16
CA PHE A 25 12.71 -0.31 1.03
C PHE A 25 12.91 1.16 0.67
N ILE A 26 13.99 1.81 1.07
CA ILE A 26 14.15 3.25 0.80
C ILE A 26 14.15 3.55 -0.72
N PRO A 27 14.99 2.92 -1.55
CA PRO A 27 14.98 3.17 -2.98
C PRO A 27 13.66 2.72 -3.63
N PHE A 28 13.14 1.56 -3.22
CA PHE A 28 11.89 1.00 -3.74
C PHE A 28 10.69 1.94 -3.49
N LEU A 29 10.53 2.42 -2.26
CA LEU A 29 9.40 3.29 -1.88
C LEU A 29 9.46 4.66 -2.56
N CYS A 30 10.66 5.24 -2.67
CA CYS A 30 10.85 6.50 -3.39
C CYS A 30 10.51 6.40 -4.87
N THR A 31 10.77 5.24 -5.50
CA THR A 31 10.65 5.08 -6.96
C THR A 31 9.34 4.45 -7.40
N ARG A 32 8.67 3.63 -6.58
CA ARG A 32 7.40 2.98 -6.96
C ARG A 32 6.26 3.97 -7.22
N ILE A 33 6.36 5.23 -6.77
CA ILE A 33 5.32 6.24 -7.02
C ILE A 33 5.06 6.55 -8.49
N ILE A 34 5.97 6.18 -9.40
CA ILE A 34 5.73 6.25 -10.84
C ILE A 34 4.53 5.39 -11.28
N PHE A 35 4.21 4.32 -10.53
CA PHE A 35 3.03 3.49 -10.75
C PHE A 35 2.06 3.41 -9.56
N THR A 36 2.40 3.97 -8.39
CA THR A 36 1.48 3.98 -7.23
C THR A 36 0.92 5.35 -6.90
N GLY A 37 1.39 6.43 -7.54
CA GLY A 37 0.91 7.79 -7.30
C GLY A 37 -0.55 7.98 -7.66
N ALA A 38 -1.27 8.78 -6.87
CA ALA A 38 -2.68 9.10 -7.11
C ALA A 38 -2.91 10.45 -7.80
N GLY A 39 -1.84 11.19 -8.05
CA GLY A 39 -1.89 12.49 -8.69
C GLY A 39 -2.36 13.61 -7.76
N LYS A 40 -1.77 14.80 -7.94
CA LYS A 40 -2.15 16.00 -7.20
C LYS A 40 -1.99 17.25 -8.06
N VAL A 41 -2.96 18.15 -7.95
CA VAL A 41 -2.88 19.50 -8.51
C VAL A 41 -2.28 20.47 -7.48
N GLY A 42 -1.21 21.15 -7.88
CA GLY A 42 -0.49 22.13 -7.07
C GLY A 42 0.59 21.53 -6.16
N SER A 43 1.25 22.40 -5.38
CA SER A 43 2.29 22.03 -4.42
C SER A 43 2.22 22.89 -3.17
N GLU A 44 2.58 22.30 -2.02
CA GLU A 44 2.62 22.96 -0.71
C GLU A 44 4.03 23.46 -0.33
N LEU A 45 5.04 23.10 -1.12
CA LEU A 45 6.45 23.46 -0.87
C LEU A 45 6.66 24.98 -1.01
N ALA A 46 7.38 25.55 -0.04
CA ALA A 46 7.56 27.00 0.07
C ALA A 46 8.28 27.63 -1.15
N CYS A 47 9.20 26.90 -1.78
CA CYS A 47 9.88 27.32 -3.01
C CYS A 47 8.94 27.45 -4.23
N TYR A 48 7.71 26.93 -4.12
CA TYR A 48 6.68 27.01 -5.15
C TYR A 48 5.48 27.88 -4.74
N LYS A 49 5.55 28.58 -3.59
CA LYS A 49 4.53 29.57 -3.19
C LYS A 49 4.65 30.84 -4.03
N GLY A 50 4.02 30.85 -5.20
CA GLY A 50 3.92 32.05 -6.03
C GLY A 50 3.73 31.79 -7.51
N ARG A 51 2.46 31.82 -7.92
CA ARG A 51 1.89 32.29 -9.22
C ARG A 51 2.19 31.52 -10.52
N GLU A 52 1.07 31.17 -11.17
CA GLU A 52 0.82 30.96 -12.61
C GLU A 52 0.89 29.57 -13.24
N LYS A 53 1.60 28.57 -12.71
CA LYS A 53 1.49 27.19 -13.24
C LYS A 53 0.70 26.29 -12.31
N VAL A 54 -0.48 25.86 -12.78
CA VAL A 54 -1.19 24.71 -12.20
C VAL A 54 -0.39 23.46 -12.54
N ARG A 55 0.55 23.13 -11.65
CA ARG A 55 1.40 21.94 -11.78
C ARG A 55 0.63 20.70 -11.38
N TYR A 56 0.91 19.62 -12.08
CA TYR A 56 0.45 18.28 -11.71
C TYR A 56 1.65 17.50 -11.21
N GLN A 57 1.50 16.79 -10.10
CA GLN A 57 2.55 15.93 -9.54
C GLN A 57 1.99 14.52 -9.33
N LEU A 58 2.86 13.50 -9.38
CA LEU A 58 2.46 12.10 -9.31
C LEU A 58 1.86 11.71 -7.97
N SER A 59 2.39 12.25 -6.86
CA SER A 59 2.01 11.84 -5.51
C SER A 59 1.36 12.98 -4.72
N GLN A 60 0.30 12.64 -4.01
CA GLN A 60 -0.31 13.51 -3.00
C GLN A 60 0.54 13.65 -1.74
N ARG A 61 1.39 12.65 -1.48
CA ARG A 61 2.11 12.45 -0.22
C ARG A 61 3.57 12.92 -0.26
N ALA A 62 4.25 12.79 -1.39
CA ALA A 62 5.70 12.96 -1.49
C ALA A 62 6.24 14.22 -0.78
N GLU A 63 5.68 15.39 -1.07
CA GLU A 63 6.13 16.68 -0.50
C GLU A 63 5.90 16.84 1.02
N HIS A 64 5.17 15.91 1.65
CA HIS A 64 4.92 15.92 3.10
C HIS A 64 5.93 15.08 3.89
N PHE A 65 6.92 14.47 3.22
CA PHE A 65 8.01 13.71 3.82
C PHE A 65 9.26 14.55 3.92
N ASP A 66 9.91 14.54 5.09
CA ASP A 66 11.08 15.37 5.42
C ASP A 66 12.25 14.58 6.02
N SER A 67 12.06 13.29 6.25
CA SER A 67 13.04 12.40 6.87
C SER A 67 13.07 11.04 6.16
N VAL A 68 14.17 10.29 6.34
CA VAL A 68 14.36 8.99 5.69
C VAL A 68 13.80 7.86 6.57
N VAL A 69 14.16 7.85 7.86
CA VAL A 69 13.80 6.82 8.84
C VAL A 69 13.33 7.48 10.13
N GLY A 70 12.23 6.99 10.71
CA GLY A 70 11.68 7.52 11.98
C GLY A 70 10.36 6.88 12.39
N ALA A 71 9.79 7.25 13.54
CA ALA A 71 8.53 6.67 14.02
C ALA A 71 7.29 7.58 13.87
N ASP A 72 7.50 8.87 13.61
CA ASP A 72 6.43 9.87 13.50
C ASP A 72 5.60 9.67 12.21
N THR A 73 4.31 9.97 12.29
CA THR A 73 3.35 9.87 11.19
C THR A 73 2.63 11.20 10.90
N GLN A 74 2.82 12.22 11.74
CA GLN A 74 2.05 13.47 11.72
C GLN A 74 2.87 14.72 11.36
N PHE A 75 4.11 14.85 11.83
CA PHE A 75 4.92 16.05 11.59
C PHE A 75 6.17 15.75 10.78
N HIS A 76 7.10 14.99 11.35
CA HIS A 76 8.34 14.57 10.69
C HIS A 76 8.17 13.21 10.04
N ARG A 77 7.55 13.18 8.86
CA ARG A 77 7.15 11.93 8.21
C ARG A 77 8.37 11.27 7.53
N PRO A 78 8.77 10.07 7.96
CA PRO A 78 9.89 9.35 7.39
C PRO A 78 9.43 8.45 6.25
N ILE A 79 10.24 8.34 5.19
CA ILE A 79 9.98 7.42 4.06
C ILE A 79 9.76 5.99 4.58
N LEU A 80 10.61 5.56 5.51
CA LEU A 80 10.49 4.27 6.21
C LEU A 80 10.13 4.49 7.69
N ASN A 81 8.95 4.02 8.08
CA ASN A 81 8.51 4.14 9.47
C ASN A 81 9.05 2.98 10.34
N THR A 82 9.50 3.30 11.55
CA THR A 82 10.12 2.37 12.50
C THR A 82 9.17 1.87 13.60
N ARG A 83 7.88 2.20 13.54
CA ARG A 83 6.90 1.78 14.54
C ARG A 83 6.88 0.25 14.66
N ASP A 84 7.15 -0.24 15.86
CA ASP A 84 7.28 -1.67 16.15
C ASP A 84 6.13 -2.15 17.03
N GLU A 85 4.96 -2.28 16.40
CA GLU A 85 3.75 -2.83 17.01
C GLU A 85 3.30 -4.03 16.16
N PRO A 86 3.89 -5.22 16.34
CA PRO A 86 3.71 -6.35 15.44
C PRO A 86 2.29 -6.91 15.45
N HIS A 87 1.56 -6.72 16.55
CA HIS A 87 0.27 -7.35 16.80
C HIS A 87 0.32 -8.87 16.58
N ALA A 88 1.45 -9.51 16.85
CA ALA A 88 1.73 -10.92 16.65
C ALA A 88 2.72 -11.36 17.75
N ASP A 89 3.31 -12.54 17.64
CA ASP A 89 4.47 -12.90 18.43
C ASP A 89 5.65 -11.97 18.07
N GLU A 90 6.07 -11.12 19.01
CA GLU A 90 7.12 -10.11 18.83
C GLU A 90 8.52 -10.69 18.65
N HIS A 91 8.73 -11.94 19.07
CA HIS A 91 10.00 -12.64 18.88
C HIS A 91 10.12 -13.21 17.47
N LYS A 92 8.99 -13.50 16.82
CA LYS A 92 8.95 -14.06 15.46
C LYS A 92 8.75 -13.01 14.38
N TYR A 93 7.93 -12.00 14.66
CA TYR A 93 7.46 -11.07 13.64
C TYR A 93 7.65 -9.60 14.00
N ARG A 94 7.76 -8.78 12.95
CA ARG A 94 7.60 -7.33 12.93
C ARG A 94 6.43 -7.00 12.01
N ARG A 95 5.74 -5.88 12.28
CA ARG A 95 4.84 -5.25 11.30
C ARG A 95 5.61 -4.13 10.61
N LEU A 96 5.94 -4.31 9.33
CA LEU A 96 6.47 -3.24 8.50
C LEU A 96 5.32 -2.27 8.18
N HIS A 97 5.36 -1.10 8.81
CA HIS A 97 4.34 -0.06 8.67
C HIS A 97 4.81 0.97 7.63
N ILE A 98 4.17 1.01 6.47
CA ILE A 98 4.55 1.91 5.37
C ILE A 98 3.53 3.03 5.28
N ILE A 99 4.01 4.28 5.27
CA ILE A 99 3.16 5.48 5.27
C ILE A 99 3.33 6.36 4.03
N ALA A 100 4.28 6.00 3.16
CA ALA A 100 4.72 6.75 1.98
C ALA A 100 3.87 6.52 0.71
N GLY A 101 2.80 5.72 0.81
CA GLY A 101 1.87 5.49 -0.30
C GLY A 101 0.71 6.50 -0.32
N ASP A 102 0.18 6.75 -1.51
CA ASP A 102 -1.07 7.48 -1.71
C ASP A 102 -2.29 6.56 -1.49
N ALA A 103 -3.47 7.15 -1.31
CA ALA A 103 -4.75 6.45 -1.47
C ALA A 103 -5.03 6.29 -2.97
N ASN A 104 -5.31 5.06 -3.42
CA ASN A 104 -5.61 4.78 -4.81
C ASN A 104 -7.10 4.45 -4.95
N MET A 105 -7.75 5.01 -5.97
CA MET A 105 -9.12 4.64 -6.35
C MET A 105 -9.08 3.43 -7.28
N SER A 106 -8.09 3.40 -8.18
CA SER A 106 -7.85 2.26 -9.06
C SER A 106 -7.55 0.98 -8.25
N GLN A 107 -8.41 -0.03 -8.46
CA GLN A 107 -8.21 -1.37 -7.93
C GLN A 107 -6.88 -1.96 -8.42
N TYR A 108 -6.57 -1.73 -9.70
CA TYR A 108 -5.32 -2.18 -10.32
C TYR A 108 -4.09 -1.54 -9.65
N ALA A 109 -4.10 -0.22 -9.44
CA ALA A 109 -2.99 0.47 -8.78
C ALA A 109 -2.82 0.00 -7.33
N THR A 110 -3.92 -0.25 -6.61
CA THR A 110 -3.90 -0.83 -5.26
C THR A 110 -3.29 -2.23 -5.27
N ALA A 111 -3.73 -3.12 -6.16
CA ALA A 111 -3.21 -4.47 -6.28
C ALA A 111 -1.72 -4.49 -6.63
N LEU A 112 -1.28 -3.65 -7.58
CA LEU A 112 0.12 -3.55 -7.96
C LEU A 112 0.98 -2.97 -6.82
N LYS A 113 0.50 -1.91 -6.14
CA LYS A 113 1.18 -1.32 -4.97
C LYS A 113 1.39 -2.35 -3.86
N VAL A 114 0.34 -3.08 -3.49
CA VAL A 114 0.42 -4.07 -2.41
C VAL A 114 1.24 -5.28 -2.85
N GLY A 115 0.99 -5.79 -4.05
CA GLY A 115 1.64 -6.97 -4.61
C GLY A 115 3.15 -6.81 -4.77
N THR A 116 3.61 -5.74 -5.45
CA THR A 116 5.06 -5.50 -5.65
C THR A 116 5.79 -5.35 -4.31
N THR A 117 5.15 -4.73 -3.33
CA THR A 117 5.71 -4.55 -1.99
C THR A 117 5.77 -5.86 -1.21
N ALA A 118 4.73 -6.69 -1.31
CA ALA A 118 4.73 -8.04 -0.75
C ALA A 118 5.83 -8.91 -1.37
N VAL A 119 6.07 -8.80 -2.68
CA VAL A 119 7.20 -9.47 -3.36
C VAL A 119 8.54 -9.03 -2.79
N VAL A 120 8.75 -7.74 -2.51
CA VAL A 120 9.99 -7.26 -1.88
C VAL A 120 10.16 -7.81 -0.45
N VAL A 121 9.07 -7.90 0.32
CA VAL A 121 9.08 -8.58 1.63
C VAL A 121 9.49 -10.04 1.48
N GLU A 122 8.86 -10.78 0.57
CA GLU A 122 9.12 -12.20 0.34
C GLU A 122 10.55 -12.43 -0.14
N MET A 123 11.10 -11.54 -0.98
CA MET A 123 12.50 -11.57 -1.39
C MET A 123 13.45 -11.47 -0.18
N LEU A 124 13.21 -10.52 0.75
CA LEU A 124 14.04 -10.36 1.95
C LEU A 124 13.98 -11.60 2.86
N GLU A 125 12.79 -12.19 3.01
CA GLU A 125 12.56 -13.41 3.78
C GLU A 125 13.27 -14.63 3.16
N ASN A 126 13.37 -14.68 1.83
CA ASN A 126 14.14 -15.68 1.09
C ASN A 126 15.64 -15.32 0.95
N GLY A 127 16.13 -14.35 1.73
CA GLY A 127 17.56 -14.05 1.84
C GLY A 127 18.11 -13.11 0.77
N TRP A 128 17.28 -12.57 -0.11
CA TRP A 128 17.70 -11.49 -1.02
C TRP A 128 18.15 -10.27 -0.22
N ARG A 129 19.14 -9.54 -0.75
CA ARG A 129 19.60 -8.26 -0.21
C ARG A 129 19.74 -7.28 -1.37
N ALA A 130 19.29 -6.05 -1.15
CA ALA A 130 19.48 -4.99 -2.12
C ALA A 130 20.98 -4.79 -2.40
N PRO A 131 21.38 -4.50 -3.66
CA PRO A 131 22.76 -4.18 -3.95
C PRO A 131 23.20 -2.96 -3.13
N LYS A 132 24.36 -3.05 -2.46
CA LYS A 132 24.87 -1.96 -1.60
C LYS A 132 25.08 -0.62 -2.32
N TRP A 133 25.27 -0.66 -3.63
CA TRP A 133 25.43 0.55 -4.46
C TRP A 133 24.09 1.21 -4.82
N LEU A 134 22.95 0.53 -4.60
CA LEU A 134 21.61 1.03 -4.87
C LEU A 134 21.09 1.86 -3.69
N GLN A 135 21.81 2.92 -3.34
CA GLN A 135 21.40 3.86 -2.29
C GLN A 135 21.24 5.25 -2.91
N LEU A 136 20.14 5.94 -2.58
CA LEU A 136 19.83 7.27 -3.11
C LEU A 136 20.64 8.32 -2.33
N ALA A 137 21.32 9.22 -3.05
CA ALA A 137 22.13 10.31 -2.47
C ALA A 137 21.34 11.16 -1.46
N ASN A 138 20.07 11.40 -1.76
CA ASN A 138 19.14 12.06 -0.86
C ASN A 138 17.72 11.51 -1.10
N PRO A 139 17.24 10.53 -0.31
CA PRO A 139 15.97 9.87 -0.55
C PRO A 139 14.76 10.81 -0.51
N VAL A 140 14.76 11.79 0.41
CA VAL A 140 13.67 12.77 0.54
C VAL A 140 13.60 13.66 -0.71
N LYS A 141 14.74 14.19 -1.13
CA LYS A 141 14.84 14.99 -2.35
C LYS A 141 14.41 14.19 -3.58
N ALA A 142 14.93 12.96 -3.73
CA ALA A 142 14.57 12.06 -4.82
C ALA A 142 13.06 11.80 -4.87
N PHE A 143 12.43 11.59 -3.71
CA PHE A 143 10.99 11.37 -3.61
C PHE A 143 10.18 12.59 -4.09
N HIS A 144 10.61 13.81 -3.73
CA HIS A 144 9.99 15.04 -4.19
C HIS A 144 10.20 15.27 -5.69
N GLU A 145 11.43 15.05 -6.18
CA GLU A 145 11.81 15.27 -7.57
C GLU A 145 11.08 14.31 -8.51
N ILE A 146 10.96 13.02 -8.17
CA ILE A 146 10.18 12.06 -8.96
C ILE A 146 8.71 12.52 -9.05
N SER A 147 8.10 12.93 -7.93
CA SER A 147 6.70 13.38 -7.93
C SER A 147 6.48 14.58 -8.84
N MET A 148 7.44 15.50 -8.88
CA MET A 148 7.34 16.80 -9.56
C MET A 148 7.86 16.79 -11.01
N ASP A 149 8.32 15.64 -11.53
CA ASP A 149 8.92 15.56 -12.85
C ASP A 149 7.85 15.52 -13.96
N GLU A 150 7.57 16.71 -14.52
CA GLU A 150 6.66 16.91 -15.65
C GLU A 150 7.18 16.29 -16.96
N GLU A 151 8.50 16.05 -17.09
CA GLU A 151 9.10 15.43 -18.27
C GLU A 151 9.06 13.89 -18.22
N MET A 152 8.58 13.31 -17.11
CA MET A 152 8.45 11.86 -16.90
C MET A 152 9.75 11.08 -17.14
N ARG A 153 10.90 11.67 -16.80
CA ARG A 153 12.22 11.00 -16.91
C ARG A 153 12.60 10.28 -15.61
N TRP A 154 12.11 10.79 -14.48
CA TRP A 154 12.26 10.30 -13.11
C TRP A 154 13.70 9.93 -12.75
N ILE A 155 14.65 10.80 -13.11
CA ILE A 155 16.08 10.57 -12.86
C ILE A 155 16.45 10.98 -11.45
N VAL A 156 17.07 10.07 -10.70
CA VAL A 156 17.61 10.29 -9.36
C VAL A 156 19.12 10.11 -9.31
N GLU A 157 19.75 10.66 -8.27
CA GLU A 157 21.18 10.51 -7.98
C GLU A 157 21.40 9.44 -6.90
N LEU A 158 22.37 8.56 -7.13
CA LEU A 158 22.82 7.55 -6.18
C LEU A 158 23.98 8.07 -5.31
N ASP A 159 24.25 7.43 -4.18
CA ASP A 159 25.34 7.79 -3.25
C ASP A 159 26.73 7.84 -3.92
N ASP A 160 26.94 7.08 -4.99
CA ASP A 160 28.19 7.06 -5.77
C ASP A 160 28.25 8.15 -6.86
N GLY A 161 27.25 9.05 -6.91
CA GLY A 161 27.12 10.14 -7.88
C GLY A 161 26.59 9.70 -9.25
N LYS A 162 26.30 8.42 -9.47
CA LYS A 162 25.63 7.97 -10.70
C LYS A 162 24.19 8.44 -10.73
N ARG A 163 23.66 8.56 -11.94
CA ARG A 163 22.25 8.89 -12.19
C ARG A 163 21.53 7.69 -12.77
N MET A 164 20.30 7.48 -12.34
CA MET A 164 19.50 6.32 -12.72
C MET A 164 18.02 6.70 -12.75
N SER A 165 17.24 6.13 -13.66
CA SER A 165 15.80 6.39 -13.68
C SER A 165 15.07 5.58 -12.61
N ALA A 166 13.93 6.07 -12.13
CA ALA A 166 13.05 5.33 -11.24
C ALA A 166 12.57 4.01 -11.89
N ILE A 167 12.38 4.00 -13.22
CA ILE A 167 12.05 2.80 -13.99
C ILE A 167 13.19 1.78 -13.87
N ASP A 168 14.43 2.17 -14.14
CA ASP A 168 15.58 1.27 -14.03
C ASP A 168 15.72 0.71 -12.61
N ILE A 169 15.47 1.54 -11.59
CA ILE A 169 15.55 1.10 -10.19
C ILE A 169 14.50 0.03 -9.94
N GLN A 170 13.26 0.24 -10.37
CA GLN A 170 12.19 -0.73 -10.25
C GLN A 170 12.46 -2.00 -11.06
N ARG A 171 13.07 -1.90 -12.26
CA ARG A 171 13.50 -3.06 -13.06
C ARG A 171 14.50 -3.93 -12.31
N LEU A 172 15.44 -3.37 -11.54
CA LEU A 172 16.35 -4.18 -10.72
C LEU A 172 15.61 -5.03 -9.67
N TYR A 173 14.56 -4.50 -9.04
CA TYR A 173 13.74 -5.28 -8.11
C TYR A 173 12.94 -6.36 -8.84
N LEU A 174 12.34 -6.02 -9.98
CA LEU A 174 11.59 -6.96 -10.80
C LEU A 174 12.48 -8.12 -11.29
N GLU A 175 13.67 -7.83 -11.82
CA GLU A 175 14.64 -8.83 -12.28
C GLU A 175 15.07 -9.76 -11.13
N ALA A 176 15.32 -9.19 -9.95
CA ALA A 176 15.63 -9.98 -8.76
C ALA A 176 14.47 -10.91 -8.36
N ALA A 177 13.24 -10.40 -8.41
CA ALA A 177 12.04 -11.16 -8.11
C ALA A 177 11.78 -12.27 -9.13
N GLN A 178 11.83 -11.98 -10.43
CA GLN A 178 11.67 -12.97 -11.50
C GLN A 178 12.73 -14.08 -11.41
N LYS A 179 13.98 -13.73 -11.07
CA LYS A 179 15.05 -14.72 -10.85
C LYS A 179 14.81 -15.59 -9.61
N MET A 180 14.28 -15.00 -8.54
CA MET A 180 14.00 -15.71 -7.29
C MET A 180 12.77 -16.61 -7.41
N PHE A 181 11.77 -16.20 -8.18
CA PHE A 181 10.49 -16.89 -8.35
C PHE A 181 10.24 -17.32 -9.80
N PRO A 182 11.11 -18.17 -10.40
CA PRO A 182 11.00 -18.55 -11.82
C PRO A 182 9.78 -19.41 -12.13
N LYS A 183 9.10 -19.92 -11.11
CA LYS A 183 7.89 -20.75 -11.20
C LYS A 183 6.68 -20.06 -10.55
N ALA A 184 6.68 -18.73 -10.50
CA ALA A 184 5.55 -17.96 -9.99
C ALA A 184 4.22 -18.40 -10.65
N ASP A 185 3.20 -18.59 -9.83
CA ASP A 185 1.83 -18.89 -10.20
C ASP A 185 0.85 -17.93 -9.49
N GLY A 186 -0.45 -18.09 -9.76
CA GLY A 186 -1.51 -17.28 -9.15
C GLY A 186 -1.24 -15.78 -9.15
N ASP A 187 -1.44 -15.16 -7.99
CA ASP A 187 -1.26 -13.72 -7.79
C ASP A 187 0.19 -13.29 -7.97
N LEU A 188 1.16 -14.09 -7.57
CA LEU A 188 2.58 -13.77 -7.75
C LEU A 188 2.93 -13.64 -9.23
N LYS A 189 2.45 -14.56 -10.07
CA LYS A 189 2.62 -14.48 -11.53
C LYS A 189 1.98 -13.21 -12.11
N TRP A 190 0.79 -12.87 -11.63
CA TRP A 190 0.08 -11.67 -12.06
C TRP A 190 0.87 -10.40 -11.68
N VAL A 191 1.32 -10.29 -10.42
CA VAL A 191 2.09 -9.15 -9.92
C VAL A 191 3.37 -8.95 -10.73
N LEU A 192 4.16 -10.01 -10.95
CA LEU A 192 5.41 -9.89 -11.71
C LEU A 192 5.17 -9.49 -13.17
N GLY A 193 4.16 -10.08 -13.82
CA GLY A 193 3.83 -9.75 -15.21
C GLY A 193 3.26 -8.33 -15.39
N GLU A 194 2.41 -7.88 -14.47
CA GLU A 194 1.81 -6.54 -14.54
C GLU A 194 2.81 -5.46 -14.08
N TRP A 195 3.74 -5.78 -13.17
CA TRP A 195 4.87 -4.90 -12.86
C TRP A 195 5.77 -4.68 -14.08
N GLU A 196 6.13 -5.75 -14.78
CA GLU A 196 6.89 -5.68 -16.04
C GLU A 196 6.15 -4.84 -17.09
N TYR A 197 4.88 -5.17 -17.36
CA TYR A 197 4.05 -4.46 -18.32
C TYR A 197 3.95 -2.96 -18.02
N VAL A 198 3.74 -2.59 -16.75
CA VAL A 198 3.64 -1.18 -16.36
C VAL A 198 4.97 -0.46 -16.53
N LEU A 199 6.10 -1.08 -16.19
CA LEU A 199 7.41 -0.47 -16.40
C LEU A 199 7.71 -0.26 -17.91
N ASP A 200 7.38 -1.24 -18.74
CA ASP A 200 7.51 -1.12 -20.21
C ASP A 200 6.63 -0.01 -20.79
N MET A 201 5.40 0.11 -20.29
CA MET A 201 4.48 1.19 -20.70
C MET A 201 4.93 2.54 -20.18
N LEU A 202 5.43 2.65 -18.96
CA LEU A 202 5.97 3.91 -18.42
C LEU A 202 7.20 4.38 -19.21
N GLU A 203 8.00 3.46 -19.76
CA GLU A 203 9.15 3.80 -20.59
C GLU A 203 8.76 4.25 -22.01
N SER A 204 7.74 3.61 -22.60
CA SER A 204 7.38 3.79 -24.01
C SER A 204 6.20 4.75 -24.25
N ASN A 205 5.18 4.70 -23.40
CA ASN A 205 3.96 5.50 -23.49
C ASN A 205 3.25 5.62 -22.12
N PRO A 206 3.77 6.43 -21.17
CA PRO A 206 3.21 6.54 -19.82
C PRO A 206 1.71 6.87 -19.78
N LEU A 207 1.25 7.73 -20.70
CA LEU A 207 -0.13 8.17 -20.77
C LEU A 207 -1.11 7.09 -21.27
N GLY A 208 -0.61 5.96 -21.78
CA GLY A 208 -1.41 4.81 -22.18
C GLY A 208 -1.93 3.97 -21.00
N LEU A 209 -1.63 4.34 -19.76
CA LEU A 209 -2.00 3.61 -18.55
C LEU A 209 -3.18 4.24 -17.79
N SER A 210 -4.00 5.09 -18.42
CA SER A 210 -5.12 5.76 -17.76
C SER A 210 -6.23 4.84 -17.26
N ASP A 211 -6.33 3.63 -17.81
CA ASP A 211 -7.26 2.62 -17.29
C ASP A 211 -6.73 1.88 -16.05
N ARG A 212 -5.47 2.11 -15.67
CA ARG A 212 -4.77 1.37 -14.60
C ARG A 212 -4.24 2.26 -13.50
N LEU A 213 -3.63 3.40 -13.84
CA LEU A 213 -2.91 4.26 -12.90
C LEU A 213 -3.71 5.53 -12.61
N ASP A 214 -3.97 5.79 -11.32
CA ASP A 214 -4.78 6.93 -10.87
C ASP A 214 -4.23 8.27 -11.36
N TRP A 215 -2.91 8.48 -11.26
CA TRP A 215 -2.31 9.73 -11.70
C TRP A 215 -2.45 9.94 -13.22
N VAL A 216 -2.44 8.87 -14.01
CA VAL A 216 -2.61 8.97 -15.46
C VAL A 216 -4.07 9.28 -15.81
N ALA A 217 -5.02 8.55 -15.20
CA ALA A 217 -6.46 8.76 -15.38
C ALA A 217 -6.86 10.20 -15.02
N LYS A 218 -6.38 10.67 -13.87
CA LYS A 218 -6.69 12.00 -13.36
C LYS A 218 -5.99 13.09 -14.17
N LEU A 219 -4.75 12.89 -14.62
CA LEU A 219 -4.08 13.84 -15.50
C LEU A 219 -4.88 14.06 -16.79
N GLN A 220 -5.36 12.98 -17.42
CA GLN A 220 -6.20 13.09 -18.62
C GLN A 220 -7.51 13.85 -18.36
N LEU A 221 -8.18 13.60 -17.24
CA LEU A 221 -9.38 14.36 -16.85
C LEU A 221 -9.09 15.86 -16.68
N ILE A 222 -7.97 16.18 -16.03
CA ILE A 222 -7.52 17.56 -15.81
C ILE A 222 -7.18 18.25 -17.14
N GLU A 223 -6.46 17.58 -18.04
CA GLU A 223 -6.11 18.10 -19.35
C GLU A 223 -7.34 18.33 -20.22
N MET A 224 -8.26 17.37 -20.26
CA MET A 224 -9.53 17.51 -20.97
C MET A 224 -10.33 18.71 -20.46
N PHE A 225 -10.40 18.90 -19.14
CA PHE A 225 -11.11 20.05 -18.57
C PHE A 225 -10.41 21.38 -18.84
N LYS A 226 -9.07 21.40 -18.81
CA LYS A 226 -8.28 22.59 -19.20
C LYS A 226 -8.59 23.01 -20.63
N GLU A 227 -8.76 22.05 -21.54
CA GLU A 227 -9.06 22.31 -22.95
C GLU A 227 -10.50 22.80 -23.17
N THR A 228 -11.48 22.26 -22.42
CA THR A 228 -12.91 22.59 -22.63
C THR A 228 -13.38 23.83 -21.86
N GLU A 229 -12.97 23.99 -20.61
CA GLU A 229 -13.52 24.96 -19.65
C GLU A 229 -12.48 26.00 -19.18
N GLY A 230 -11.23 25.85 -19.62
CA GLY A 230 -10.09 26.69 -19.25
C GLY A 230 -9.36 26.22 -17.98
N ALA A 231 -8.20 26.82 -17.71
CA ALA A 231 -7.21 26.35 -16.72
C ALA A 231 -7.28 27.07 -15.36
N ASP A 232 -8.47 27.40 -14.86
CA ASP A 232 -8.57 28.02 -13.54
C ASP A 232 -8.12 27.05 -12.43
N CYS A 233 -7.14 27.49 -11.63
CA CYS A 233 -6.46 26.68 -10.62
C CYS A 233 -7.42 26.07 -9.60
N ASP A 234 -8.42 26.85 -9.17
CA ASP A 234 -9.38 26.40 -8.16
C ASP A 234 -10.33 25.34 -8.71
N LYS A 235 -10.73 25.46 -9.99
CA LYS A 235 -11.52 24.41 -10.68
C LYS A 235 -10.73 23.12 -10.81
N LEU A 236 -9.45 23.19 -11.19
CA LEU A 236 -8.61 22.01 -11.36
C LEU A 236 -8.34 21.29 -10.04
N LYS A 237 -8.18 22.04 -8.94
CA LYS A 237 -8.13 21.46 -7.59
C LYS A 237 -9.46 20.82 -7.17
N ALA A 238 -10.59 21.40 -7.57
CA ALA A 238 -11.90 20.80 -7.30
C ALA A 238 -12.06 19.46 -8.04
N ILE A 239 -11.56 19.35 -9.28
CA ILE A 239 -11.54 18.09 -10.04
C ILE A 239 -10.61 17.05 -9.39
N ASP A 240 -9.41 17.47 -8.96
CA ASP A 240 -8.47 16.60 -8.24
C ASP A 240 -9.13 15.99 -6.99
N LEU A 241 -9.90 16.79 -6.24
CA LEU A 241 -10.66 16.32 -5.08
C LEU A 241 -11.85 15.43 -5.49
N ALA A 242 -12.63 15.82 -6.49
CA ALA A 242 -13.83 15.10 -6.94
C ALA A 242 -13.50 13.72 -7.54
N TYR A 243 -12.29 13.52 -8.07
CA TYR A 243 -11.79 12.21 -8.47
C TYR A 243 -11.85 11.17 -7.34
N HIS A 244 -11.61 11.62 -6.11
CA HIS A 244 -11.54 10.79 -4.91
C HIS A 244 -12.84 10.74 -4.11
N ASN A 245 -13.95 11.29 -4.62
CA ASN A 245 -15.24 11.20 -3.94
C ASN A 245 -15.71 9.73 -3.93
N VAL A 246 -15.99 9.22 -2.74
CA VAL A 246 -16.37 7.81 -2.51
C VAL A 246 -17.84 7.52 -2.82
N ASP A 247 -18.65 8.55 -3.07
CA ASP A 247 -20.01 8.36 -3.57
C ASP A 247 -19.99 7.80 -5.00
N LEU A 248 -20.59 6.63 -5.19
CA LEU A 248 -20.61 5.90 -6.46
C LEU A 248 -21.27 6.68 -7.61
N ASN A 249 -22.17 7.62 -7.30
CA ASN A 249 -22.90 8.40 -8.30
C ASN A 249 -22.26 9.76 -8.60
N GLU A 250 -21.40 10.27 -7.71
CA GLU A 250 -20.80 11.59 -7.82
C GLU A 250 -19.27 11.56 -8.09
N GLY A 251 -18.58 10.48 -7.70
CA GLY A 251 -17.14 10.37 -7.86
C GLY A 251 -16.69 10.25 -9.31
N LEU A 252 -15.72 11.08 -9.71
CA LEU A 252 -15.25 11.07 -11.10
C LEU A 252 -14.53 9.76 -11.46
N TYR A 253 -13.85 9.11 -10.50
CA TYR A 253 -13.31 7.77 -10.72
C TYR A 253 -14.42 6.75 -11.05
N TYR A 254 -15.51 6.71 -10.29
CA TYR A 254 -16.62 5.80 -10.55
C TYR A 254 -17.35 6.13 -11.86
N ALA A 255 -17.39 7.40 -12.26
CA ALA A 255 -17.88 7.79 -13.57
C ALA A 255 -17.01 7.24 -14.73
N LEU A 256 -15.70 7.10 -14.54
CA LEU A 256 -14.81 6.41 -15.49
C LEU A 256 -15.03 4.90 -15.46
N GLU A 257 -15.14 4.32 -14.28
CA GLU A 257 -15.38 2.88 -14.09
C GLU A 257 -16.70 2.43 -14.75
N ALA A 258 -17.79 3.18 -14.55
CA ALA A 258 -19.09 2.90 -15.15
C ALA A 258 -19.07 2.95 -16.69
N LYS A 259 -18.10 3.65 -17.29
CA LYS A 259 -17.87 3.71 -18.74
C LYS A 259 -16.92 2.61 -19.25
N GLY A 260 -16.43 1.73 -18.37
CA GLY A 260 -15.44 0.71 -18.71
C GLY A 260 -14.06 1.30 -19.02
N MET A 261 -13.75 2.50 -18.51
CA MET A 261 -12.48 3.18 -18.74
C MET A 261 -11.43 2.84 -17.66
N THR A 262 -11.74 1.93 -16.73
CA THR A 262 -10.81 1.47 -15.69
C THR A 262 -10.76 -0.06 -15.67
N LYS A 263 -9.60 -0.62 -15.32
CA LYS A 263 -9.38 -2.05 -15.17
C LYS A 263 -9.70 -2.47 -13.74
N ARG A 264 -10.79 -3.23 -13.58
CA ARG A 264 -11.19 -3.83 -12.31
C ARG A 264 -10.38 -5.11 -12.02
N ILE A 265 -10.18 -5.39 -10.73
CA ILE A 265 -9.54 -6.62 -10.24
C ILE A 265 -10.58 -7.55 -9.62
N VAL A 266 -11.58 -6.98 -8.93
CA VAL A 266 -12.68 -7.71 -8.30
C VAL A 266 -14.03 -7.21 -8.80
N ASN A 267 -15.03 -8.09 -8.78
CA ASN A 267 -16.42 -7.74 -9.12
C ASN A 267 -17.18 -7.15 -7.91
N ASP A 268 -18.41 -6.68 -8.14
CA ASP A 268 -19.21 -6.04 -7.09
C ASP A 268 -19.67 -7.06 -6.05
N GLU A 269 -19.97 -8.29 -6.46
CA GLU A 269 -20.38 -9.35 -5.55
C GLU A 269 -19.27 -9.71 -4.53
N GLU A 270 -18.00 -9.72 -4.95
CA GLU A 270 -16.85 -9.93 -4.07
C GLU A 270 -16.68 -8.78 -3.08
N ILE A 271 -16.87 -7.54 -3.52
CA ILE A 271 -16.81 -6.35 -2.66
C ILE A 271 -17.93 -6.39 -1.62
N GLU A 272 -19.18 -6.63 -2.06
CA GLU A 272 -20.35 -6.72 -1.18
C GLU A 272 -20.21 -7.86 -0.17
N HIS A 273 -19.68 -9.01 -0.60
CA HIS A 273 -19.41 -10.14 0.29
C HIS A 273 -18.42 -9.75 1.40
N ALA A 274 -17.32 -9.06 1.04
CA ALA A 274 -16.26 -8.66 1.97
C ALA A 274 -16.72 -7.62 3.02
N ILE A 275 -17.83 -6.91 2.81
CA ILE A 275 -18.41 -6.00 3.83
C ILE A 275 -18.79 -6.77 5.11
N PHE A 276 -19.30 -8.00 4.96
CA PHE A 276 -19.85 -8.78 6.07
C PHE A 276 -19.03 -10.03 6.40
N HIS A 277 -18.15 -10.47 5.51
CA HIS A 277 -17.41 -11.72 5.66
C HIS A 277 -15.91 -11.44 5.77
N PRO A 278 -15.28 -11.73 6.92
CA PRO A 278 -13.84 -11.57 7.06
C PRO A 278 -13.06 -12.60 6.22
N PRO A 279 -11.78 -12.33 5.89
CA PRO A 279 -10.90 -13.33 5.29
C PRO A 279 -10.85 -14.61 6.12
N THR A 280 -10.96 -15.76 5.47
CA THR A 280 -11.08 -17.08 6.08
C THR A 280 -9.74 -17.72 6.44
N ASP A 281 -8.64 -17.18 5.90
CA ASP A 281 -7.26 -17.64 6.04
C ASP A 281 -6.47 -16.82 7.07
N THR A 282 -7.14 -15.96 7.84
CA THR A 282 -6.50 -15.19 8.90
C THR A 282 -7.32 -15.22 10.18
N ARG A 283 -6.70 -14.82 11.29
CA ARG A 283 -7.40 -14.56 12.56
C ARG A 283 -8.57 -13.57 12.47
N ALA A 284 -8.69 -12.81 11.36
CA ALA A 284 -9.85 -11.97 11.13
C ALA A 284 -11.15 -12.78 11.11
N LEU A 285 -11.09 -14.04 10.65
CA LEU A 285 -12.21 -14.98 10.71
C LEU A 285 -12.75 -15.10 12.14
N ILE A 286 -11.87 -15.39 13.11
CA ILE A 286 -12.25 -15.57 14.51
C ILE A 286 -12.79 -14.26 15.11
N ARG A 287 -12.16 -13.12 14.79
CA ARG A 287 -12.66 -11.82 15.24
C ARG A 287 -14.06 -11.55 14.70
N GLY A 288 -14.28 -11.73 13.40
CA GLY A 288 -15.59 -11.53 12.78
C GLY A 288 -16.63 -12.47 13.39
N TRP A 289 -16.29 -13.74 13.58
CA TRP A 289 -17.17 -14.70 14.23
C TRP A 289 -17.56 -14.27 15.66
N LEU A 290 -16.61 -13.82 16.47
CA LEU A 290 -16.85 -13.33 17.84
C LEU A 290 -17.76 -12.10 17.86
N VAL A 291 -17.58 -11.16 16.92
CA VAL A 291 -18.45 -9.99 16.80
C VAL A 291 -19.87 -10.41 16.42
N THR A 292 -20.02 -11.31 15.45
CA THR A 292 -21.34 -11.73 14.96
C THR A 292 -22.11 -12.59 15.97
N HIS A 293 -21.45 -13.55 16.62
CA HIS A 293 -22.12 -14.58 17.41
C HIS A 293 -21.96 -14.44 18.93
N SER A 294 -21.01 -13.61 19.40
CA SER A 294 -20.71 -13.44 20.83
C SER A 294 -20.76 -11.97 21.29
N SER A 295 -21.43 -11.09 20.54
CA SER A 295 -21.52 -9.65 20.83
C SER A 295 -22.03 -9.32 22.23
N SER A 296 -23.00 -10.08 22.76
CA SER A 296 -23.55 -9.90 24.12
C SER A 296 -22.54 -10.21 25.23
N LEU A 297 -21.57 -11.09 24.95
CA LEU A 297 -20.52 -11.48 25.88
C LEU A 297 -19.27 -10.59 25.74
N LEU A 298 -19.08 -9.96 24.58
CA LEU A 298 -17.88 -9.20 24.24
C LEU A 298 -17.81 -7.87 25.01
N LYS A 299 -16.73 -7.66 25.76
CA LYS A 299 -16.44 -6.39 26.44
C LYS A 299 -15.50 -5.51 25.65
N SER A 300 -14.51 -6.11 24.98
CA SER A 300 -13.63 -5.41 24.06
C SER A 300 -12.96 -6.40 23.10
N ILE A 301 -12.55 -5.91 21.94
CA ILE A 301 -11.84 -6.68 20.93
C ILE A 301 -10.78 -5.81 20.26
N SER A 302 -9.65 -6.39 19.90
CA SER A 302 -8.53 -5.74 19.22
C SER A 302 -7.96 -6.65 18.12
N TRP A 303 -6.87 -6.24 17.47
CA TRP A 303 -6.11 -7.10 16.54
C TRP A 303 -5.62 -8.40 17.18
N CYS A 304 -5.28 -8.36 18.47
CA CYS A 304 -4.60 -9.44 19.17
C CYS A 304 -5.50 -10.22 20.12
N THR A 305 -6.51 -9.57 20.70
CA THR A 305 -7.20 -10.12 21.87
C THR A 305 -8.69 -9.83 21.84
N ALA A 306 -9.49 -10.76 22.33
CA ALA A 306 -10.90 -10.53 22.67
C ALA A 306 -11.12 -10.76 24.17
N ASN A 307 -11.83 -9.84 24.82
CA ASN A 307 -12.20 -9.96 26.23
C ASN A 307 -13.70 -10.19 26.34
N LEU A 308 -14.10 -11.32 26.92
CA LEU A 308 -15.48 -11.73 27.11
C LEU A 308 -15.86 -11.76 28.59
N LEU A 309 -17.14 -11.63 28.88
CA LEU A 309 -17.73 -11.86 30.21
C LEU A 309 -18.70 -13.05 30.11
N VAL A 310 -18.29 -14.20 30.64
CA VAL A 310 -19.06 -15.45 30.62
C VAL A 310 -19.37 -15.84 32.06
N ASP A 311 -20.64 -15.96 32.42
CA ASP A 311 -21.10 -16.30 33.78
C ASP A 311 -20.44 -15.46 34.89
N GLY A 312 -20.27 -14.16 34.63
CA GLY A 312 -19.63 -13.23 35.56
C GLY A 312 -18.11 -13.31 35.63
N LYS A 313 -17.47 -14.24 34.90
CA LYS A 313 -16.01 -14.38 34.80
C LYS A 313 -15.48 -13.69 33.55
N ARG A 314 -14.36 -12.99 33.69
CA ARG A 314 -13.64 -12.41 32.55
C ARG A 314 -12.82 -13.50 31.89
N LEU A 315 -12.86 -13.51 30.56
CA LEU A 315 -12.13 -14.45 29.73
C LEU A 315 -11.39 -13.68 28.66
N LYS A 316 -10.08 -13.90 28.54
CA LYS A 316 -9.26 -13.32 27.49
C LYS A 316 -8.89 -14.39 26.47
N ILE A 317 -9.24 -14.16 25.22
CA ILE A 317 -8.80 -14.97 24.07
C ILE A 317 -7.62 -14.24 23.41
N ASP A 318 -6.48 -14.91 23.29
CA ASP A 318 -5.32 -14.40 22.56
C ASP A 318 -5.22 -15.00 21.16
N MET A 319 -5.10 -14.14 20.15
CA MET A 319 -5.05 -14.49 18.73
C MET A 319 -3.68 -14.15 18.10
N ARG A 320 -2.65 -13.85 18.90
CA ARG A 320 -1.30 -13.57 18.37
C ARG A 320 -0.63 -14.80 17.77
N SER A 321 -0.89 -15.97 18.32
CA SER A 321 -0.39 -17.26 17.82
C SER A 321 -0.97 -17.66 16.45
N LEU A 322 -2.02 -16.98 16.00
CA LEU A 322 -2.71 -17.25 14.74
C LEU A 322 -2.15 -16.46 13.55
N VAL A 323 -1.00 -15.81 13.72
CA VAL A 323 -0.36 -15.00 12.68
C VAL A 323 0.75 -15.77 12.00
N GLY A 324 0.78 -15.69 10.68
CA GLY A 324 1.77 -16.36 9.84
C GLY A 324 1.46 -17.85 9.69
N ALA A 325 2.45 -18.59 9.17
CA ALA A 325 2.29 -20.00 8.79
C ALA A 325 1.82 -20.91 9.95
N ASP A 326 2.21 -20.60 11.18
CA ASP A 326 1.84 -21.37 12.38
C ASP A 326 0.33 -21.29 12.69
N GLY A 327 -0.34 -20.21 12.27
CA GLY A 327 -1.75 -19.97 12.57
C GLY A 327 -2.72 -20.64 11.61
N LEU A 328 -2.31 -20.86 10.35
CA LEU A 328 -3.16 -21.37 9.29
C LEU A 328 -3.78 -22.74 9.61
N PRO A 329 -3.01 -23.76 10.07
CA PRO A 329 -3.60 -25.06 10.40
C PRO A 329 -4.67 -24.97 11.49
N ILE A 330 -4.48 -24.04 12.44
CA ILE A 330 -5.44 -23.81 13.53
C ILE A 330 -6.73 -23.20 12.98
N ILE A 331 -6.61 -22.22 12.08
CA ILE A 331 -7.76 -21.58 11.43
C ILE A 331 -8.52 -22.58 10.56
N GLU A 332 -7.82 -23.41 9.79
CA GLU A 332 -8.40 -24.49 8.99
C GLU A 332 -9.13 -25.52 9.86
N GLU A 333 -8.55 -25.90 11.01
CA GLU A 333 -9.21 -26.80 11.96
C GLU A 333 -10.55 -26.21 12.44
N LEU A 334 -10.56 -24.91 12.75
CA LEU A 334 -11.76 -24.20 13.18
C LEU A 334 -12.80 -24.10 12.07
N LEU A 335 -12.40 -23.84 10.82
CA LEU A 335 -13.28 -23.85 9.64
C LEU A 335 -13.95 -25.19 9.39
N ASN A 336 -13.23 -26.30 9.61
CA ASN A 336 -13.72 -27.65 9.33
C ASN A 336 -14.68 -28.21 10.38
N GLY A 337 -15.06 -27.44 11.40
CA GLY A 337 -16.14 -27.86 12.31
C GLY A 337 -16.96 -26.69 12.80
N GLU A 338 -17.84 -26.96 13.76
CA GLU A 338 -18.71 -25.90 14.28
C GLU A 338 -17.89 -24.88 15.07
N PHE A 339 -18.03 -23.61 14.68
CA PHE A 339 -17.54 -22.50 15.48
C PHE A 339 -18.42 -22.37 16.71
N VAL A 340 -17.94 -22.88 17.84
CA VAL A 340 -18.55 -22.74 19.16
C VAL A 340 -17.51 -22.18 20.11
N LEU A 341 -17.92 -21.29 21.02
CA LEU A 341 -17.02 -20.63 21.96
C LEU A 341 -16.16 -21.65 22.72
N GLU A 342 -16.75 -22.73 23.22
CA GLU A 342 -16.02 -23.81 23.91
C GLU A 342 -14.87 -24.40 23.10
N ARG A 343 -15.03 -24.53 21.78
CA ARG A 343 -13.98 -25.04 20.89
C ARG A 343 -12.85 -24.04 20.73
N LEU A 344 -13.17 -22.75 20.53
CA LEU A 344 -12.16 -21.69 20.47
C LEU A 344 -11.31 -21.65 21.74
N LEU A 345 -11.92 -21.88 22.91
CA LEU A 345 -11.21 -21.91 24.20
C LEU A 345 -10.30 -23.12 24.41
N LYS A 346 -10.54 -24.23 23.70
CA LYS A 346 -9.66 -25.41 23.72
C LYS A 346 -8.42 -25.23 22.86
N VAL A 347 -8.58 -24.48 21.77
CA VAL A 347 -7.56 -24.36 20.71
C VAL A 347 -6.69 -23.12 20.90
N LEU A 348 -7.24 -22.05 21.50
CA LEU A 348 -6.51 -20.79 21.71
C LEU A 348 -6.04 -20.64 23.15
N PRO A 349 -4.87 -20.00 23.37
CA PRO A 349 -4.44 -19.62 24.70
C PRO A 349 -5.49 -18.73 25.39
N THR A 350 -5.89 -19.13 26.60
CA THR A 350 -6.81 -18.38 27.46
C THR A 350 -6.13 -18.02 28.76
N GLY A 351 -6.48 -16.86 29.31
CA GLY A 351 -5.95 -16.34 30.58
C GLY A 351 -6.93 -15.44 31.31
#